data_AF-A0A7S2VQP6-F1
#
_entry.id   AF-A0A7S2VQP6-F1
#
_cell.length_a   1.000
_cell.length_b   1.000
_cell.length_c   1.000
_cell.angle_alpha   90.00
_cell.angle_beta   90.00
_cell.angle_gamma   90.00
#
_symmetry.space_group_name_H-M   'P 1'
#
loop_
_entity.id
_entity.type
_entity.pdbx_description
1 polymer ?
#
loop_
_entity_poly.entity_id
_entity_poly.type
_entity_poly.pdbx_seq_one_letter_code
_entity_poly.pdbx_strand_id
1 'polypeptide(L)'
;APSASGGPGLGCCLEFLTPPMARRRCLGPDWRRTSNSVFRLRCAERTEIGQSLRHPVKLVVFDFDETLTIATFVPECEDFHSNIEWASGKDTAGWSQFDLVRYNFESPWVKGRRLLKLRNLFRKLIKPNDEERRAIAVLTENSAGAIAVLNLLKVAGLDQYISVLWAIPGADADLSGPHGVYQEGKGEWRAFDPPMGEVNCNKADLLKHLTDNPGKWLPQLAVHRKGSDTRMPEGMLDLCPENVVLVDDERLTHRTDTADGAPLSMRLCRIAVYDDQYRDCGMLAAMGGIGSHTDEDYELLQQFCDNPSHFPREKAQEAACVRQQAMSVCMRERIPTMTRQRFETDEAEALVTATRTGRKRGTTAYFPHDLDDDGVSEVPTEGLSPQELSVTCPA
;
A
#
# COMPACT_ATOMS: atom_id res chain seq x y z
N ALA A 1 -64.34 -12.98 -17.15
CA ALA A 1 -64.54 -11.78 -16.31
C ALA A 1 -64.51 -12.24 -14.86
N PRO A 2 -63.80 -11.58 -13.93
CA PRO A 2 -63.55 -10.14 -13.87
C PRO A 2 -62.08 -9.68 -13.63
N SER A 3 -61.93 -8.37 -13.80
CA SER A 3 -61.09 -7.41 -13.06
C SER A 3 -59.57 -7.56 -13.04
N ALA A 4 -58.95 -6.85 -13.99
CA ALA A 4 -57.61 -6.29 -13.86
C ALA A 4 -57.55 -5.24 -12.73
N SER A 5 -56.54 -5.34 -11.88
CA SER A 5 -56.10 -4.25 -10.99
C SER A 5 -54.67 -3.88 -11.39
N GLY A 6 -54.54 -2.72 -12.02
CA GLY A 6 -53.26 -2.09 -12.30
C GLY A 6 -52.78 -1.34 -11.07
N GLY A 7 -51.59 -1.70 -10.57
CA GLY A 7 -50.84 -0.91 -9.60
C GLY A 7 -49.86 0.01 -10.33
N PRO A 8 -49.64 1.24 -9.85
CA PRO A 8 -48.69 2.16 -10.44
C PRO A 8 -47.26 1.66 -10.20
N GLY A 9 -46.52 1.46 -11.28
CA GLY A 9 -45.10 1.14 -11.24
C GLY A 9 -44.32 2.30 -10.61
N LEU A 10 -43.77 2.05 -9.43
CA LEU A 10 -42.71 2.87 -8.87
C LEU A 10 -41.46 2.67 -9.73
N GLY A 11 -41.19 3.64 -10.60
CA GLY A 11 -39.92 3.74 -11.29
C GLY A 11 -38.83 4.02 -10.27
N CYS A 12 -38.02 3.00 -9.96
CA CYS A 12 -36.73 3.18 -9.30
C CYS A 12 -35.81 3.96 -10.24
N CYS A 13 -35.73 5.27 -10.06
CA CYS A 13 -34.60 6.05 -10.53
C CYS A 13 -33.39 5.65 -9.66
N LEU A 14 -32.49 4.84 -10.21
CA LEU A 14 -31.15 4.69 -9.65
C LEU A 14 -30.40 6.00 -9.92
N GLU A 15 -30.45 6.92 -8.95
CA GLU A 15 -29.44 7.97 -8.86
C GLU A 15 -28.09 7.29 -8.62
N PHE A 16 -27.14 7.47 -9.54
CA PHE A 16 -25.75 7.11 -9.32
C PHE A 16 -25.19 8.00 -8.20
N LEU A 17 -25.33 7.54 -6.96
CA LEU A 17 -24.69 8.14 -5.80
C LEU A 17 -23.18 8.09 -6.02
N THR A 18 -22.57 9.26 -6.14
CA THR A 18 -21.12 9.40 -6.00
C THR A 18 -20.74 8.84 -4.62
N PRO A 19 -19.77 7.92 -4.52
CA PRO A 19 -19.42 7.32 -3.25
C PRO A 19 -19.02 8.42 -2.26
N PRO A 20 -19.39 8.29 -0.97
CA PRO A 20 -19.05 9.28 0.05
C PRO A 20 -17.52 9.45 0.07
N MET A 21 -17.06 10.59 -0.44
CA MET A 21 -15.63 10.83 -0.61
C MET A 21 -14.94 10.87 0.75
N ALA A 22 -14.02 9.91 0.98
CA ALA A 22 -13.06 9.98 2.06
C ALA A 22 -12.30 11.30 1.95
N ARG A 23 -12.30 12.10 3.02
CA ARG A 23 -11.80 13.49 3.02
C ARG A 23 -10.26 13.54 2.93
N ARG A 24 -9.69 13.42 1.73
CA ARG A 24 -8.31 13.88 1.45
C ARG A 24 -8.33 15.36 1.05
N ARG A 25 -7.30 16.12 1.47
CA ARG A 25 -7.20 17.56 1.16
C ARG A 25 -6.87 17.77 -0.32
N CYS A 26 -7.81 18.31 -1.10
CA CYS A 26 -7.52 18.81 -2.45
C CYS A 26 -6.58 20.02 -2.37
N LEU A 27 -5.52 20.04 -3.16
CA LEU A 27 -4.60 21.19 -3.28
C LEU A 27 -5.14 22.20 -4.31
N GLY A 28 -4.87 23.49 -4.09
CA GLY A 28 -5.34 24.60 -4.93
C GLY A 28 -4.71 24.66 -6.35
N PRO A 29 -5.18 25.58 -7.22
CA PRO A 29 -4.97 25.55 -8.67
C PRO A 29 -3.55 25.88 -9.19
N ASP A 30 -2.59 26.17 -8.32
CA ASP A 30 -1.28 26.74 -8.70
C ASP A 30 -0.10 25.76 -8.53
N TRP A 31 -0.28 24.51 -8.99
CA TRP A 31 0.72 23.44 -8.81
C TRP A 31 1.55 23.23 -10.08
N ARG A 32 2.88 23.34 -9.95
CA ARG A 32 3.83 22.90 -10.97
C ARG A 32 4.03 21.39 -10.81
N ARG A 33 4.02 20.61 -11.89
CA ARG A 33 4.43 19.19 -11.90
C ARG A 33 5.77 19.02 -11.19
N THR A 34 5.74 18.49 -9.97
CA THR A 34 6.95 18.16 -9.20
C THR A 34 6.95 16.69 -8.84
N SER A 35 7.14 15.79 -9.81
CA SER A 35 7.46 14.41 -9.46
C SER A 35 8.12 13.63 -10.61
N ASN A 36 9.39 13.94 -10.90
CA ASN A 36 10.28 13.02 -11.63
C ASN A 36 10.78 11.89 -10.71
N SER A 37 9.90 11.30 -9.89
CA SER A 37 10.30 10.13 -9.13
C SER A 37 10.25 8.94 -10.09
N VAL A 38 11.37 8.23 -10.19
CA VAL A 38 11.55 7.09 -11.09
C VAL A 38 11.68 5.86 -10.20
N PHE A 39 11.13 4.74 -10.65
CA PHE A 39 11.32 3.44 -10.03
C PHE A 39 12.83 3.15 -9.88
N ARG A 40 13.27 2.75 -8.69
CA ARG A 40 14.71 2.60 -8.38
C ARG A 40 14.96 1.35 -7.55
N LEU A 41 15.86 0.50 -8.03
CA LEU A 41 16.33 -0.68 -7.31
C LEU A 41 17.68 -0.39 -6.65
N ARG A 42 17.88 -0.90 -5.44
CA ARG A 42 19.11 -0.75 -4.67
C ARG A 42 19.45 -2.04 -3.94
N CYS A 43 20.58 -2.65 -4.30
CA CYS A 43 21.18 -3.71 -3.50
C CYS A 43 22.24 -3.12 -2.57
N ALA A 44 21.99 -3.09 -1.26
CA ALA A 44 23.02 -2.84 -0.26
C ALA A 44 23.47 -4.19 0.31
N GLU A 45 24.28 -4.94 -0.44
CA GLU A 45 25.01 -6.08 0.10
C GLU A 45 26.33 -5.61 0.71
N ARG A 46 26.72 -6.19 1.86
CA ARG A 46 28.03 -5.92 2.49
C ARG A 46 29.14 -6.38 1.55
N THR A 47 29.96 -5.45 1.06
CA THR A 47 31.09 -5.77 0.17
C THR A 47 32.18 -6.62 0.83
N GLU A 48 32.17 -6.70 2.17
CA GLU A 48 33.19 -7.36 2.98
C GLU A 48 32.97 -8.86 3.16
N ILE A 49 31.71 -9.32 3.05
CA ILE A 49 31.38 -10.74 3.07
C ILE A 49 31.58 -11.23 1.64
N GLY A 50 32.70 -11.92 1.40
CA GLY A 50 33.21 -12.24 0.06
C GLY A 50 32.12 -12.59 -0.97
N GLN A 51 32.28 -12.06 -2.18
CA GLN A 51 31.37 -12.19 -3.34
C GLN A 51 30.91 -13.63 -3.69
N SER A 52 31.50 -14.65 -3.05
CA SER A 52 31.14 -16.05 -3.18
C SER A 52 29.83 -16.41 -2.47
N LEU A 53 29.42 -15.70 -1.42
CA LEU A 53 28.18 -15.98 -0.68
C LEU A 53 27.03 -15.16 -1.26
N ARG A 54 26.35 -15.72 -2.28
CA ARG A 54 25.10 -15.15 -2.78
C ARG A 54 23.98 -15.52 -1.83
N HIS A 55 23.45 -14.55 -1.09
CA HIS A 55 22.29 -14.76 -0.24
C HIS A 55 21.01 -14.73 -1.09
N PRO A 56 20.26 -15.83 -1.28
CA PRO A 56 19.01 -15.77 -2.03
C PRO A 56 17.99 -14.89 -1.30
N VAL A 57 17.10 -14.23 -2.04
CA VAL A 57 15.95 -13.54 -1.44
C VAL A 57 14.98 -14.60 -0.94
N LYS A 58 14.68 -14.60 0.37
CA LYS A 58 13.71 -15.50 0.99
C LYS A 58 12.39 -14.79 1.33
N LEU A 59 12.45 -13.48 1.61
CA LEU A 59 11.30 -12.67 2.01
C LEU A 59 11.22 -11.39 1.18
N VAL A 60 10.08 -11.16 0.54
CA VAL A 60 9.77 -9.89 -0.13
C VAL A 60 8.67 -9.19 0.66
N VAL A 61 9.01 -8.05 1.25
CA VAL A 61 8.10 -7.23 2.06
C VAL A 61 7.65 -6.05 1.21
N PHE A 62 6.34 -5.93 0.99
CA PHE A 62 5.75 -4.78 0.31
C PHE A 62 5.18 -3.82 1.35
N ASP A 63 5.40 -2.52 1.15
CA ASP A 63 4.45 -1.55 1.68
C ASP A 63 3.11 -1.69 0.97
N PHE A 64 2.03 -1.31 1.64
CA PHE A 64 0.69 -1.35 1.10
C PHE A 64 0.31 -0.05 0.40
N ASP A 65 0.39 1.05 1.15
CA ASP A 65 -0.10 2.37 0.76
C ASP A 65 0.76 2.94 -0.35
N GLU A 66 0.13 3.28 -1.48
CA GLU A 66 0.79 3.85 -2.67
C GLU A 66 1.99 3.02 -3.19
N THR A 67 2.06 1.75 -2.81
CA THR A 67 3.05 0.75 -3.25
C THR A 67 2.34 -0.44 -3.89
N LEU A 68 1.40 -1.08 -3.18
CA LEU A 68 0.49 -2.07 -3.78
C LEU A 68 -0.75 -1.37 -4.34
N THR A 69 -1.27 -0.40 -3.61
CA THR A 69 -2.35 0.47 -4.07
C THR A 69 -1.81 1.63 -4.92
N ILE A 70 -2.67 2.23 -5.74
CA ILE A 70 -2.41 3.50 -6.44
C ILE A 70 -2.63 4.67 -5.48
N ALA A 71 -3.75 4.61 -4.78
CA ALA A 71 -4.17 5.46 -3.69
C ALA A 71 -5.00 4.57 -2.76
N THR A 72 -4.83 4.72 -1.44
CA THR A 72 -5.54 3.85 -0.49
C THR A 72 -6.86 4.47 -0.03
N PHE A 73 -7.94 3.76 -0.34
CA PHE A 73 -9.30 4.02 0.12
C PHE A 73 -9.80 2.80 0.90
N VAL A 74 -10.05 3.00 2.20
CA VAL A 74 -10.53 1.98 3.14
C VAL A 74 -11.96 2.34 3.55
N PRO A 75 -12.94 1.41 3.49
CA PRO A 75 -14.27 1.62 4.05
C PRO A 75 -14.24 1.93 5.54
N GLU A 76 -15.03 2.90 6.01
CA GLU A 76 -15.07 3.31 7.42
C GLU A 76 -15.91 2.39 8.33
N CYS A 77 -16.45 1.27 7.81
CA CYS A 77 -17.33 0.41 8.60
C CYS A 77 -16.55 -0.48 9.57
N GLU A 78 -16.96 -0.50 10.85
CA GLU A 78 -16.29 -1.23 11.94
C GLU A 78 -16.05 -2.71 11.62
N ASP A 79 -17.01 -3.37 10.99
CA ASP A 79 -16.91 -4.76 10.51
C ASP A 79 -15.70 -4.97 9.59
N PHE A 80 -15.38 -4.01 8.71
CA PHE A 80 -14.24 -4.11 7.78
C PHE A 80 -12.89 -3.99 8.52
N HIS A 81 -12.86 -3.27 9.64
CA HIS A 81 -11.65 -3.07 10.44
C HIS A 81 -11.40 -4.17 11.47
N SER A 82 -12.45 -4.87 11.92
CA SER A 82 -12.38 -5.81 13.05
C SER A 82 -12.60 -7.27 12.66
N ASN A 83 -13.35 -7.54 11.58
CA ASN A 83 -13.70 -8.90 11.20
C ASN A 83 -12.68 -9.49 10.22
N ILE A 84 -11.82 -10.37 10.72
CA ILE A 84 -10.85 -11.09 9.89
C ILE A 84 -11.50 -12.02 8.87
N GLU A 85 -12.73 -12.47 9.11
CA GLU A 85 -13.52 -13.32 8.21
C GLU A 85 -14.43 -12.52 7.29
N TRP A 86 -14.25 -11.19 7.19
CA TRP A 86 -15.06 -10.35 6.33
C TRP A 86 -15.09 -10.93 4.91
N ALA A 87 -16.31 -11.24 4.44
CA ALA A 87 -16.54 -11.90 3.18
C ALA A 87 -16.93 -10.89 2.11
N SER A 88 -16.45 -11.14 0.88
CA SER A 88 -16.87 -10.42 -0.31
C SER A 88 -18.39 -10.58 -0.50
N GLY A 89 -19.17 -9.57 -0.12
CA GLY A 89 -20.61 -9.49 -0.40
C GLY A 89 -21.40 -8.69 0.62
N LYS A 90 -20.79 -8.36 1.76
CA LYS A 90 -21.38 -7.42 2.71
C LYS A 90 -21.38 -6.01 2.12
N ASP A 91 -22.49 -5.30 2.31
CA ASP A 91 -22.64 -3.91 1.91
C ASP A 91 -21.66 -3.04 2.73
N THR A 92 -20.69 -2.45 2.04
CA THR A 92 -19.76 -1.48 2.62
C THR A 92 -20.32 -0.11 2.34
N ALA A 93 -20.59 0.69 3.37
CA ALA A 93 -21.20 2.02 3.34
C ALA A 93 -20.95 2.87 2.06
N GLY A 94 -21.66 2.56 0.96
CA GLY A 94 -21.53 3.24 -0.33
C GLY A 94 -20.36 2.82 -1.24
N TRP A 95 -19.59 1.78 -0.90
CA TRP A 95 -18.55 1.21 -1.76
C TRP A 95 -19.00 -0.13 -2.31
N SER A 96 -18.93 -0.31 -3.63
CA SER A 96 -18.96 -1.66 -4.19
C SER A 96 -17.57 -2.29 -4.13
N GLN A 97 -17.48 -3.62 -4.14
CA GLN A 97 -16.18 -4.31 -4.28
C GLN A 97 -15.46 -3.91 -5.56
N PHE A 98 -16.22 -3.69 -6.64
CA PHE A 98 -15.67 -3.24 -7.90
C PHE A 98 -15.00 -1.88 -7.76
N ASP A 99 -15.61 -0.95 -7.04
CA ASP A 99 -15.03 0.37 -6.76
C ASP A 99 -13.77 0.23 -5.90
N LEU A 100 -13.82 -0.56 -4.82
CA LEU A 100 -12.63 -0.79 -3.99
C LEU A 100 -11.46 -1.33 -4.82
N VAL A 101 -11.70 -2.28 -5.72
CA VAL A 101 -10.67 -2.77 -6.65
C VAL A 101 -10.21 -1.67 -7.60
N ARG A 102 -11.14 -0.95 -8.22
CA ARG A 102 -10.88 0.04 -9.26
C ARG A 102 -10.08 1.24 -8.75
N TYR A 103 -10.39 1.74 -7.55
CA TYR A 103 -9.74 2.91 -6.96
C TYR A 103 -8.43 2.56 -6.25
N ASN A 104 -8.31 1.36 -5.68
CA ASN A 104 -7.08 0.98 -4.98
C ASN A 104 -6.07 0.32 -5.91
N PHE A 105 -6.47 -0.61 -6.80
CA PHE A 105 -5.52 -1.50 -7.48
C PHE A 105 -5.40 -1.27 -8.99
N GLU A 106 -6.40 -0.67 -9.62
CA GLU A 106 -6.38 -0.42 -11.07
C GLU A 106 -5.82 0.96 -11.41
N SER A 107 -4.88 0.97 -12.35
CA SER A 107 -4.29 2.20 -12.88
C SER A 107 -5.00 2.62 -14.17
N PRO A 108 -5.34 3.91 -14.35
CA PRO A 108 -5.81 4.46 -15.62
C PRO A 108 -4.69 4.71 -16.64
N TRP A 109 -3.41 4.64 -16.24
CA TRP A 109 -2.27 5.03 -17.09
C TRP A 109 -1.64 3.87 -17.86
N VAL A 110 -1.89 2.62 -17.45
CA VAL A 110 -1.38 1.41 -18.14
C VAL A 110 -2.50 0.67 -18.85
N LYS A 111 -2.18 0.02 -19.97
CA LYS A 111 -3.14 -0.80 -20.71
C LYS A 111 -3.42 -2.12 -19.98
N GLY A 112 -4.68 -2.57 -20.02
CA GLY A 112 -5.11 -3.82 -19.40
C GLY A 112 -5.39 -3.70 -17.90
N ARG A 113 -5.51 -4.84 -17.20
CA ARG A 113 -5.80 -4.88 -15.76
C ARG A 113 -4.51 -4.94 -14.95
N ARG A 114 -4.19 -3.87 -14.23
CA ARG A 114 -3.01 -3.79 -13.36
C ARG A 114 -3.04 -4.89 -12.30
N LEU A 115 -4.20 -5.13 -11.69
CA LEU A 115 -4.36 -6.17 -10.66
C LEU A 115 -3.97 -7.56 -11.19
N LEU A 116 -4.28 -7.89 -12.44
CA LEU A 116 -3.91 -9.17 -13.03
C LEU A 116 -2.38 -9.29 -13.20
N LYS A 117 -1.72 -8.20 -13.59
CA LYS A 117 -0.25 -8.15 -13.71
C LYS A 117 0.42 -8.29 -12.33
N LEU A 118 -0.13 -7.63 -11.31
CA LEU A 118 0.33 -7.77 -9.93
C LEU A 118 0.19 -9.20 -9.40
N ARG A 119 -0.95 -9.87 -9.64
CA ARG A 119 -1.12 -11.31 -9.32
C ARG A 119 -0.09 -12.18 -10.05
N ASN A 120 0.21 -11.88 -11.31
CA ASN A 120 1.23 -12.60 -12.06
C ASN A 120 2.63 -12.38 -11.49
N LEU A 121 2.97 -11.15 -11.08
CA LEU A 121 4.21 -10.87 -10.37
C LEU A 121 4.32 -11.72 -9.10
N PHE A 122 3.29 -11.72 -8.24
CA PHE A 122 3.33 -12.48 -6.98
C PHE A 122 3.52 -13.98 -7.19
N ARG A 123 2.83 -14.57 -8.19
CA ARG A 123 3.07 -15.99 -8.56
C ARG A 123 4.53 -16.24 -8.95
N LYS A 124 5.11 -15.36 -9.75
CA LYS A 124 6.50 -15.46 -10.18
C LYS A 124 7.49 -15.28 -9.02
N LEU A 125 7.19 -14.38 -8.07
CA LEU A 125 8.05 -14.14 -6.91
C LEU A 125 8.08 -15.32 -5.94
N ILE A 126 6.93 -15.96 -5.66
CA ILE A 126 6.82 -17.09 -4.72
C ILE A 126 7.61 -18.31 -5.20
N LYS A 127 7.68 -18.55 -6.52
CA LYS A 127 8.32 -19.72 -7.14
C LYS A 127 7.92 -21.05 -6.46
N PRO A 128 6.65 -21.49 -6.56
CA PRO A 128 6.11 -22.58 -5.74
C PRO A 128 6.78 -23.96 -5.92
N ASN A 129 7.50 -24.17 -7.02
CA ASN A 129 8.14 -25.45 -7.37
C ASN A 129 9.68 -25.37 -7.36
N ASP A 130 10.25 -24.26 -6.88
CA ASP A 130 11.69 -24.03 -6.85
C ASP A 130 12.24 -24.33 -5.44
N GLU A 131 13.50 -24.77 -5.37
CA GLU A 131 14.24 -24.91 -4.11
C GLU A 131 14.39 -23.54 -3.43
N GLU A 132 14.38 -22.46 -4.22
CA GLU A 132 14.44 -21.07 -3.77
C GLU A 132 13.04 -20.43 -3.65
N ARG A 133 12.12 -21.11 -2.95
CA ARG A 133 10.80 -20.54 -2.66
C ARG A 133 10.94 -19.24 -1.85
N ARG A 134 10.04 -18.27 -2.10
CA ARG A 134 9.98 -17.00 -1.37
C ARG A 134 8.65 -16.81 -0.67
N ALA A 135 8.68 -16.18 0.50
CA ALA A 135 7.49 -15.65 1.16
C ALA A 135 7.26 -14.20 0.73
N ILE A 136 5.99 -13.82 0.60
CA ILE A 136 5.56 -12.43 0.43
C ILE A 136 4.92 -11.97 1.72
N ALA A 137 5.31 -10.78 2.18
CA ALA A 137 4.73 -10.13 3.34
C ALA A 137 4.32 -8.70 3.02
N VAL A 138 3.46 -8.13 3.86
CA VAL A 138 3.08 -6.71 3.82
C VAL A 138 3.48 -6.03 5.12
N LEU A 139 4.11 -4.87 5.05
CA LEU A 139 4.45 -4.03 6.21
C LEU A 139 4.02 -2.59 5.92
N THR A 140 3.04 -2.08 6.64
CA THR A 140 2.40 -0.79 6.33
C THR A 140 2.25 0.09 7.56
N GLU A 141 2.24 1.42 7.39
CA GLU A 141 1.92 2.42 8.42
C GLU A 141 0.44 2.82 8.44
N ASN A 142 -0.42 1.95 7.93
CA ASN A 142 -1.84 2.22 7.79
C ASN A 142 -2.58 2.23 9.15
N SER A 143 -3.16 3.38 9.52
CA SER A 143 -3.91 3.54 10.77
C SER A 143 -5.21 2.74 10.84
N ALA A 144 -5.71 2.20 9.71
CA ALA A 144 -6.87 1.33 9.68
C ALA A 144 -6.60 -0.05 10.31
N GLY A 145 -5.32 -0.42 10.46
CA GLY A 145 -4.89 -1.68 11.07
C GLY A 145 -4.75 -2.84 10.08
N ALA A 146 -4.17 -3.93 10.58
CA ALA A 146 -3.80 -5.09 9.76
C ALA A 146 -5.01 -5.80 9.12
N ILE A 147 -6.13 -5.88 9.84
CA ILE A 147 -7.35 -6.53 9.37
C ILE A 147 -7.99 -5.77 8.21
N ALA A 148 -8.06 -4.44 8.29
CA ALA A 148 -8.61 -3.62 7.20
C ALA A 148 -7.81 -3.79 5.91
N VAL A 149 -6.47 -3.77 6.01
CA VAL A 149 -5.58 -3.98 4.86
C VAL A 149 -5.77 -5.39 4.29
N LEU A 150 -5.85 -6.42 5.15
CA LEU A 150 -6.15 -7.78 4.72
C LEU A 150 -7.48 -7.88 3.99
N ASN A 151 -8.54 -7.24 4.49
CA ASN A 151 -9.86 -7.27 3.86
C ASN A 151 -9.84 -6.60 2.48
N LEU A 152 -9.06 -5.51 2.31
CA LEU A 152 -8.87 -4.88 1.01
C LEU A 152 -8.08 -5.79 0.04
N LEU A 153 -7.08 -6.51 0.55
CA LEU A 153 -6.34 -7.53 -0.22
C LEU A 153 -7.22 -8.72 -0.61
N LYS A 154 -8.16 -9.14 0.24
CA LYS A 154 -9.17 -10.19 -0.07
C LYS A 154 -10.11 -9.76 -1.18
N VAL A 155 -10.62 -8.52 -1.12
CA VAL A 155 -11.42 -7.92 -2.20
C VAL A 155 -10.65 -7.95 -3.53
N ALA A 156 -9.35 -7.69 -3.48
CA ALA A 156 -8.47 -7.77 -4.63
C ALA A 156 -7.98 -9.20 -4.97
N GLY A 157 -8.33 -10.23 -4.21
CA GLY A 157 -7.84 -11.60 -4.37
C GLY A 157 -6.31 -11.72 -4.38
N LEU A 158 -5.63 -10.85 -3.63
CA LEU A 158 -4.18 -10.83 -3.45
C LEU A 158 -3.74 -11.54 -2.17
N ASP A 159 -4.63 -11.67 -1.18
CA ASP A 159 -4.41 -12.32 0.11
C ASP A 159 -3.86 -13.75 -0.06
N GLN A 160 -4.33 -14.49 -1.07
CA GLN A 160 -3.84 -15.84 -1.37
C GLN A 160 -2.33 -15.95 -1.67
N TYR A 161 -1.63 -14.84 -1.92
CA TYR A 161 -0.19 -14.80 -2.18
C TYR A 161 0.64 -14.34 -0.97
N ILE A 162 -0.02 -13.81 0.07
CA ILE A 162 0.63 -13.14 1.19
C ILE A 162 0.65 -14.10 2.38
N SER A 163 1.83 -14.26 2.98
CA SER A 163 2.02 -15.17 4.11
C SER A 163 1.77 -14.48 5.46
N VAL A 164 2.06 -13.18 5.55
CA VAL A 164 1.97 -12.38 6.78
C VAL A 164 1.83 -10.90 6.44
N LEU A 165 1.13 -10.17 7.31
CA LEU A 165 0.96 -8.74 7.23
C LEU A 165 1.17 -8.12 8.61
N TRP A 166 1.86 -7.00 8.66
CA TRP A 166 2.05 -6.17 9.84
C TRP A 166 1.60 -4.74 9.56
N ALA A 167 0.86 -4.15 10.49
CA ALA A 167 0.46 -2.76 10.46
C ALA A 167 1.10 -2.03 11.65
N ILE A 168 1.96 -1.07 11.35
CA ILE A 168 2.57 -0.18 12.32
C ILE A 168 1.48 0.79 12.79
N PRO A 169 1.17 0.86 14.09
CA PRO A 169 0.16 1.78 14.59
C PRO A 169 0.58 3.23 14.32
N GLY A 170 -0.35 4.02 13.78
CA GLY A 170 -0.20 5.47 13.73
C GLY A 170 -0.17 6.07 15.15
N ALA A 171 0.35 7.29 15.29
CA ALA A 171 0.50 7.94 16.60
C ALA A 171 -0.83 8.09 17.38
N ASP A 172 -1.94 8.20 16.66
CA ASP A 172 -3.29 8.36 17.21
C ASP A 172 -4.13 7.07 17.11
N ALA A 173 -3.54 5.95 16.66
CA ALA A 173 -4.27 4.71 16.47
C ALA A 173 -4.60 4.07 17.82
N ASP A 174 -5.81 3.52 17.93
CA ASP A 174 -6.17 2.69 19.07
C ASP A 174 -5.33 1.40 19.04
N LEU A 175 -4.60 1.15 20.13
CA LEU A 175 -3.75 -0.03 20.30
C LEU A 175 -4.58 -1.27 20.70
N SER A 176 -5.92 -1.17 20.72
CA SER A 176 -6.81 -2.26 21.12
C SER A 176 -6.97 -3.37 20.06
N GLY A 177 -6.56 -3.11 18.81
CA GLY A 177 -6.65 -4.06 17.70
C GLY A 177 -5.35 -4.80 17.40
N PRO A 178 -5.41 -5.98 16.74
CA PRO A 178 -4.22 -6.73 16.39
C PRO A 178 -3.40 -5.99 15.32
N HIS A 179 -2.09 -5.92 15.55
CA HIS A 179 -1.14 -5.26 14.64
C HIS A 179 -0.54 -6.21 13.60
N GLY A 180 -0.87 -7.50 13.65
CA GLY A 180 -0.44 -8.48 12.67
C GLY A 180 -1.53 -9.47 12.33
N VAL A 181 -1.49 -9.95 11.08
CA VAL A 181 -2.25 -11.11 10.65
C VAL A 181 -1.36 -12.03 9.84
N TYR A 182 -1.51 -13.34 9.99
CA TYR A 182 -0.74 -14.32 9.25
C TYR A 182 -1.62 -15.45 8.75
N GLN A 183 -1.15 -16.13 7.72
CA GLN A 183 -1.87 -17.26 7.15
C GLN A 183 -1.34 -18.57 7.74
N GLU A 184 -2.24 -19.37 8.30
CA GLU A 184 -1.97 -20.68 8.88
C GLU A 184 -2.59 -21.81 8.02
N GLY A 185 -1.80 -22.85 7.75
CA GLY A 185 -2.28 -24.04 7.05
C GLY A 185 -2.94 -23.71 5.70
N LYS A 186 -4.15 -24.26 5.48
CA LYS A 186 -4.94 -24.22 4.24
C LYS A 186 -5.52 -22.84 3.88
N GLY A 187 -4.87 -21.77 4.31
CA GLY A 187 -5.29 -20.40 3.99
C GLY A 187 -6.10 -19.69 5.07
N GLU A 188 -6.19 -20.24 6.28
CA GLU A 188 -6.87 -19.61 7.41
C GLU A 188 -6.06 -18.40 7.89
N TRP A 189 -6.70 -17.25 8.07
CA TRP A 189 -6.04 -16.05 8.57
C TRP A 189 -6.18 -15.96 10.08
N ARG A 190 -5.09 -15.64 10.77
CA ARG A 190 -5.04 -15.47 12.23
C ARG A 190 -4.44 -14.13 12.60
N ALA A 191 -5.09 -13.45 13.53
CA ALA A 191 -4.59 -12.24 14.14
C ALA A 191 -3.54 -12.56 15.22
N PHE A 192 -2.56 -11.67 15.38
CA PHE A 192 -1.57 -11.72 16.45
C PHE A 192 -0.98 -10.33 16.71
N ASP A 193 -0.29 -10.19 17.84
CA ASP A 193 0.40 -8.96 18.22
C ASP A 193 1.91 -9.10 17.99
N PRO A 194 2.45 -8.53 16.89
CA PRO A 194 3.90 -8.45 16.68
C PRO A 194 4.58 -7.65 17.81
N PRO A 195 5.88 -7.87 18.08
CA PRO A 195 6.61 -7.21 19.16
C PRO A 195 6.96 -5.75 18.83
N MET A 196 5.99 -4.96 18.40
CA MET A 196 6.14 -3.55 17.99
C MET A 196 6.61 -2.66 19.14
N GLY A 197 6.22 -2.98 20.39
CA GLY A 197 6.66 -2.23 21.58
C GLY A 197 8.12 -2.48 22.00
N GLU A 198 8.81 -3.44 21.39
CA GLU A 198 10.21 -3.75 21.67
C GLU A 198 11.18 -2.94 20.79
N VAL A 199 10.67 -2.25 19.76
CA VAL A 199 11.46 -1.67 18.66
C VAL A 199 10.92 -0.30 18.30
N ASN A 200 11.75 0.58 17.73
CA ASN A 200 11.22 1.80 17.14
C ASN A 200 10.31 1.45 15.96
N CYS A 201 9.18 2.14 15.86
CA CYS A 201 8.16 1.93 14.84
C CYS A 201 8.56 2.36 13.42
N ASN A 202 9.85 2.39 13.07
CA ASN A 202 10.27 2.60 11.68
C ASN A 202 10.53 1.25 11.00
N LYS A 203 10.18 1.15 9.71
CA LYS A 203 10.28 -0.10 8.95
C LYS A 203 11.67 -0.75 8.99
N ALA A 204 12.75 0.03 8.99
CA ALA A 204 14.12 -0.50 9.00
C ALA A 204 14.46 -1.20 10.33
N ASP A 205 14.19 -0.56 11.47
CA ASP A 205 14.40 -1.15 12.79
C ASP A 205 13.51 -2.38 12.99
N LEU A 206 12.25 -2.35 12.50
CA LEU A 206 11.35 -3.50 12.54
C LEU A 206 11.90 -4.68 11.71
N LEU A 207 12.37 -4.43 10.48
CA LEU A 207 12.94 -5.48 9.63
C LEU A 207 14.24 -6.05 10.20
N LYS A 208 15.08 -5.21 10.84
CA LYS A 208 16.24 -5.68 11.59
C LYS A 208 15.82 -6.60 12.74
N HIS A 209 14.87 -6.16 13.55
CA HIS A 209 14.38 -6.96 14.67
C HIS A 209 13.73 -8.26 14.20
N LEU A 210 13.06 -8.24 13.05
CA LEU A 210 12.51 -9.41 12.38
C LEU A 210 13.60 -10.40 12.00
N THR A 211 14.71 -9.96 11.41
CA THR A 211 15.83 -10.84 11.07
C THR A 211 16.55 -11.39 12.32
N ASP A 212 16.60 -10.61 13.40
CA ASP A 212 17.20 -11.03 14.66
C ASP A 212 16.28 -12.01 15.44
N ASN A 213 14.96 -11.91 15.26
CA ASN A 213 13.94 -12.64 16.03
C ASN A 213 12.81 -13.21 15.15
N PRO A 214 13.09 -14.00 14.10
CA PRO A 214 12.09 -14.39 13.11
C PRO A 214 10.89 -15.13 13.72
N GLY A 215 11.11 -15.95 14.77
CA GLY A 215 10.04 -16.68 15.45
C GLY A 215 9.00 -15.81 16.17
N LYS A 216 9.34 -14.56 16.54
CA LYS A 216 8.37 -13.61 17.14
C LYS A 216 7.50 -12.93 16.08
N TRP A 217 8.05 -12.71 14.89
CA TRP A 217 7.39 -11.99 13.79
C TRP A 217 6.62 -12.92 12.85
N LEU A 218 7.02 -14.19 12.82
CA LEU A 218 6.48 -15.23 11.95
C LEU A 218 5.96 -16.40 12.80
N PRO A 219 4.86 -16.21 13.57
CA PRO A 219 4.32 -17.23 14.47
C PRO A 219 3.96 -18.56 13.77
N GLN A 220 3.65 -18.53 12.48
CA GLN A 220 3.42 -19.73 11.67
C GLN A 220 4.62 -20.68 11.66
N LEU A 221 5.86 -20.18 11.84
CA LEU A 221 7.06 -21.02 11.90
C LEU A 221 7.06 -21.97 13.12
N ALA A 222 6.37 -21.62 14.21
CA ALA A 222 6.26 -22.47 15.38
C ALA A 222 5.28 -23.66 15.16
N VAL A 223 4.25 -23.44 14.35
CA VAL A 223 3.14 -24.38 14.12
C VAL A 223 3.50 -25.43 13.06
N HIS A 224 4.39 -25.11 12.12
CA HIS A 224 4.85 -26.02 11.06
C HIS A 224 5.84 -27.09 11.56
N ARG A 225 5.42 -27.92 12.51
CA ARG A 225 6.14 -29.14 12.90
C ARG A 225 5.50 -30.35 12.20
N LYS A 226 6.00 -30.63 10.99
CA LYS A 226 5.75 -31.83 10.16
C LYS A 226 4.43 -31.86 9.37
N GLY A 227 4.48 -31.37 8.11
CA GLY A 227 3.62 -31.87 7.03
C GLY A 227 2.39 -31.04 6.64
N SER A 228 2.11 -29.92 7.31
CA SER A 228 1.01 -29.02 6.94
C SER A 228 1.54 -27.78 6.23
N ASP A 229 1.09 -27.58 4.99
CA ASP A 229 1.16 -26.39 4.14
C ASP A 229 2.49 -25.59 4.06
N THR A 230 3.13 -25.62 2.88
CA THR A 230 4.54 -25.26 2.65
C THR A 230 4.79 -23.77 2.38
N ARG A 231 3.85 -22.86 2.71
CA ARG A 231 3.93 -21.44 2.26
C ARG A 231 5.18 -20.69 2.70
N MET A 232 5.72 -21.04 3.86
CA MET A 232 7.01 -20.51 4.30
C MET A 232 8.17 -21.35 3.73
N PRO A 233 9.17 -20.71 3.11
CA PRO A 233 10.36 -21.42 2.66
C PRO A 233 11.15 -21.98 3.85
N GLU A 234 11.97 -22.99 3.59
CA GLU A 234 12.87 -23.54 4.59
C GLU A 234 13.94 -22.51 5.01
N GLY A 235 14.42 -22.61 6.25
CA GLY A 235 15.46 -21.71 6.76
C GLY A 235 15.02 -20.26 6.95
N MET A 236 13.72 -20.00 7.15
CA MET A 236 13.20 -18.69 7.58
C MET A 236 13.58 -18.33 9.01
N LEU A 237 14.00 -19.31 9.84
CA LEU A 237 14.56 -19.06 11.17
C LEU A 237 15.98 -18.51 11.12
N ASP A 238 16.68 -18.70 9.99
CA ASP A 238 18.04 -18.22 9.75
C ASP A 238 18.03 -17.03 8.78
N LEU A 239 17.05 -16.13 8.93
CA LEU A 239 16.87 -14.99 8.05
C LEU A 239 17.92 -13.91 8.38
N CYS A 240 18.66 -13.46 7.38
CA CYS A 240 19.53 -12.28 7.50
C CYS A 240 18.96 -11.09 6.71
N PRO A 241 19.42 -9.84 6.97
CA PRO A 241 18.97 -8.65 6.23
C PRO A 241 19.12 -8.79 4.70
N GLU A 242 20.15 -9.48 4.24
CA GLU A 242 20.39 -9.74 2.82
C GLU A 242 19.33 -10.67 2.21
N ASN A 243 18.66 -11.51 3.00
CA ASN A 243 17.56 -12.35 2.50
C ASN A 243 16.25 -11.57 2.29
N VAL A 244 16.17 -10.30 2.72
CA VAL A 244 14.95 -9.49 2.72
C VAL A 244 15.02 -8.42 1.65
N VAL A 245 13.98 -8.33 0.83
CA VAL A 245 13.74 -7.20 -0.08
C VAL A 245 12.56 -6.39 0.45
N LEU A 246 12.77 -5.09 0.71
CA LEU A 246 11.71 -4.14 0.98
C LEU A 246 11.30 -3.45 -0.33
N VAL A 247 10.01 -3.46 -0.66
CA VAL A 247 9.40 -2.74 -1.79
C VAL A 247 8.52 -1.64 -1.22
N ASP A 248 8.88 -0.38 -1.42
CA ASP A 248 8.32 0.75 -0.67
C ASP A 248 8.37 2.03 -1.52
N ASP A 249 7.43 2.95 -1.35
CA ASP A 249 7.39 4.25 -2.03
C ASP A 249 8.07 5.36 -1.20
N GLU A 250 8.21 5.15 0.11
CA GLU A 250 8.69 6.17 1.03
C GLU A 250 10.16 6.54 0.84
N ARG A 251 10.41 7.86 0.91
CA ARG A 251 11.76 8.45 0.84
C ARG A 251 12.63 8.15 2.07
N LEU A 252 12.01 7.67 3.16
CA LEU A 252 12.67 7.46 4.44
C LEU A 252 13.58 6.23 4.47
N THR A 253 13.52 5.39 3.43
CA THR A 253 14.53 4.36 3.17
C THR A 253 15.96 4.89 2.93
N HIS A 254 16.16 6.21 2.97
CA HIS A 254 17.50 6.82 3.03
C HIS A 254 18.05 7.01 4.44
N ARG A 255 17.23 6.84 5.48
CA ARG A 255 17.67 6.70 6.87
C ARG A 255 17.81 5.22 7.17
N THR A 256 18.73 4.56 6.48
CA THR A 256 19.11 3.17 6.78
C THR A 256 19.91 3.06 8.07
N ASP A 257 20.19 4.18 8.73
CA ASP A 257 20.81 4.19 10.04
C ASP A 257 19.75 3.72 11.02
N THR A 258 19.89 2.48 11.46
CA THR A 258 19.13 1.98 12.60
C THR A 258 19.44 2.84 13.83
N ALA A 259 18.64 2.72 14.90
CA ALA A 259 18.84 3.57 16.08
C ALA A 259 20.25 3.49 16.70
N ASP A 260 21.00 2.42 16.41
CA ASP A 260 22.39 2.20 16.78
C ASP A 260 23.41 2.81 15.79
N GLY A 261 22.95 3.47 14.72
CA GLY A 261 23.76 4.09 13.67
C GLY A 261 24.34 3.10 12.66
N ALA A 262 23.99 1.82 12.71
CA ALA A 262 24.49 0.84 11.75
C ALA A 262 23.70 0.93 10.43
N PRO A 263 24.37 0.99 9.26
CA PRO A 263 23.68 0.92 7.99
C PRO A 263 23.08 -0.48 7.83
N LEU A 264 21.76 -0.56 7.73
CA LEU A 264 21.10 -1.83 7.46
C LEU A 264 21.40 -2.27 6.03
N SER A 265 22.02 -3.44 5.88
CA SER A 265 22.38 -4.03 4.58
C SER A 265 21.15 -4.67 3.92
N MET A 266 20.11 -3.87 3.69
CA MET A 266 18.87 -4.34 3.08
C MET A 266 18.83 -4.12 1.58
N ARG A 267 18.14 -5.02 0.89
CA ARG A 267 17.76 -4.85 -0.51
C ARG A 267 16.48 -4.01 -0.56
N LEU A 268 16.50 -2.96 -1.36
CA LEU A 268 15.41 -2.00 -1.45
C LEU A 268 14.96 -1.83 -2.90
N CYS A 269 13.65 -1.88 -3.11
CA CYS A 269 12.98 -1.47 -4.32
C CYS A 269 12.12 -0.24 -4.01
N ARG A 270 12.47 0.90 -4.60
CA ARG A 270 11.73 2.14 -4.43
C ARG A 270 10.73 2.35 -5.56
N ILE A 271 9.46 2.50 -5.22
CA ILE A 271 8.37 2.77 -6.16
C ILE A 271 8.33 4.25 -6.55
N ALA A 272 7.90 4.50 -7.79
CA ALA A 272 7.65 5.85 -8.28
C ALA A 272 6.32 6.38 -7.72
N VAL A 273 6.38 7.60 -7.20
CA VAL A 273 5.27 8.40 -6.67
C VAL A 273 5.07 9.66 -7.52
N TYR A 274 3.82 10.04 -7.74
CA TYR A 274 3.44 11.14 -8.63
C TYR A 274 2.16 11.85 -8.20
N ASP A 275 2.04 13.11 -8.63
CA ASP A 275 0.84 13.93 -8.45
C ASP A 275 0.11 14.03 -9.79
N ASP A 276 -1.16 13.61 -9.85
CA ASP A 276 -1.94 13.65 -11.09
C ASP A 276 -3.46 13.67 -10.83
N GLN A 277 -4.26 13.93 -11.88
CA GLN A 277 -5.71 13.74 -11.84
C GLN A 277 -6.04 12.25 -11.75
N TYR A 278 -6.76 11.87 -10.71
CA TYR A 278 -7.17 10.49 -10.47
C TYR A 278 -8.68 10.33 -10.57
N ARG A 279 -9.12 9.83 -11.73
CA ARG A 279 -10.54 9.53 -11.99
C ARG A 279 -11.41 10.75 -11.65
N ASP A 280 -12.46 10.54 -10.87
CA ASP A 280 -13.39 11.53 -10.30
C ASP A 280 -12.96 12.07 -8.92
N CYS A 281 -11.85 11.60 -8.35
CA CYS A 281 -11.29 12.14 -7.11
C CYS A 281 -10.56 13.49 -7.30
N GLY A 282 -10.41 13.93 -8.55
CA GLY A 282 -9.67 15.14 -8.90
C GLY A 282 -8.15 14.94 -8.76
N MET A 283 -7.44 16.02 -8.46
CA MET A 283 -5.98 15.98 -8.27
C MET A 283 -5.63 15.28 -6.96
N LEU A 284 -4.91 14.17 -7.04
CA LEU A 284 -4.33 13.49 -5.87
C LEU A 284 -2.82 13.68 -5.87
N ALA A 285 -2.29 13.93 -4.67
CA ALA A 285 -0.86 14.01 -4.43
C ALA A 285 -0.34 12.66 -3.94
N ALA A 286 0.92 12.40 -4.24
CA ALA A 286 1.68 11.24 -3.79
C ALA A 286 1.03 9.89 -4.12
N MET A 287 0.38 9.76 -5.28
CA MET A 287 -0.07 8.46 -5.77
C MET A 287 1.10 7.61 -6.22
N GLY A 288 0.97 6.29 -6.15
CA GLY A 288 2.04 5.40 -6.57
C GLY A 288 1.53 4.10 -7.16
N GLY A 289 2.00 3.00 -6.61
CA GLY A 289 1.68 1.65 -7.03
C GLY A 289 2.70 1.12 -8.02
N ILE A 290 3.31 -0.02 -7.70
CA ILE A 290 4.20 -0.72 -8.64
C ILE A 290 3.49 -0.97 -9.97
N GLY A 291 4.15 -0.63 -11.08
CA GLY A 291 3.61 -0.78 -12.42
C GLY A 291 2.31 -0.02 -12.66
N SER A 292 2.15 1.14 -12.01
CA SER A 292 1.05 2.06 -12.26
C SER A 292 1.20 2.83 -13.56
N HIS A 293 2.43 3.10 -14.01
CA HIS A 293 2.71 3.81 -15.27
C HIS A 293 3.40 2.97 -16.34
N THR A 294 4.08 1.90 -15.94
CA THR A 294 4.96 1.14 -16.85
C THR A 294 4.97 -0.33 -16.41
N ASP A 295 4.90 -1.27 -17.35
CA ASP A 295 4.87 -2.70 -16.99
C ASP A 295 6.26 -3.23 -16.61
N GLU A 296 7.29 -2.51 -17.02
CA GLU A 296 8.71 -2.78 -16.81
C GLU A 296 9.06 -2.88 -15.31
N ASP A 297 8.33 -2.18 -14.43
CA ASP A 297 8.51 -2.25 -12.98
C ASP A 297 8.38 -3.70 -12.45
N TYR A 298 7.42 -4.46 -12.99
CA TYR A 298 7.19 -5.86 -12.59
C TYR A 298 8.36 -6.75 -12.99
N GLU A 299 8.88 -6.57 -14.21
CA GLU A 299 9.99 -7.35 -14.75
C GLU A 299 11.29 -7.03 -14.01
N LEU A 300 11.54 -5.75 -13.76
CA LEU A 300 12.71 -5.29 -13.01
C LEU A 300 12.69 -5.78 -11.57
N LEU A 301 11.55 -5.71 -10.87
CA LEU A 301 11.46 -6.26 -9.51
C LEU A 301 11.68 -7.77 -9.50
N GLN A 302 11.12 -8.51 -10.46
CA GLN A 302 11.35 -9.94 -10.56
C GLN A 302 12.85 -10.24 -10.76
N GLN A 303 13.50 -9.59 -11.73
CA GLN A 303 14.93 -9.75 -11.99
C GLN A 303 15.78 -9.40 -10.76
N PHE A 304 15.38 -8.38 -10.00
CA PHE A 304 16.05 -8.00 -8.76
C PHE A 304 15.94 -9.06 -7.68
N CYS A 305 14.76 -9.64 -7.48
CA CYS A 305 14.57 -10.72 -6.52
C CYS A 305 15.29 -12.02 -6.93
N ASP A 306 15.39 -12.28 -8.24
CA ASP A 306 16.08 -13.45 -8.79
C ASP A 306 17.60 -13.29 -8.75
N ASN A 307 18.12 -12.10 -9.03
CA ASN A 307 19.55 -11.85 -9.21
C ASN A 307 19.97 -10.49 -8.61
N PRO A 308 19.84 -10.29 -7.29
CA PRO A 308 20.04 -8.99 -6.64
C PRO A 308 21.46 -8.43 -6.81
N SER A 309 22.46 -9.30 -6.97
CA SER A 309 23.86 -8.93 -7.22
C SER A 309 24.09 -8.22 -8.56
N HIS A 310 23.17 -8.35 -9.52
CA HIS A 310 23.21 -7.63 -10.80
C HIS A 310 22.74 -6.18 -10.68
N PHE A 311 22.30 -5.74 -9.49
CA PHE A 311 21.82 -4.39 -9.21
C PHE A 311 22.76 -3.70 -8.21
N PRO A 312 24.06 -3.55 -8.55
CA PRO A 312 25.03 -2.98 -7.64
C PRO A 312 24.62 -1.54 -7.28
N ARG A 313 24.82 -1.18 -6.01
CA ARG A 313 24.66 0.19 -5.54
C ARG A 313 25.46 1.13 -6.45
N GLU A 314 24.78 2.02 -7.16
CA GLU A 314 25.45 3.02 -8.00
C GLU A 314 26.30 3.92 -7.09
N LYS A 315 27.59 3.61 -6.96
CA LYS A 315 28.56 4.43 -6.21
C LYS A 315 28.54 5.90 -6.67
N ALA A 316 28.19 6.15 -7.93
CA ALA A 316 28.08 7.49 -8.52
C ALA A 316 26.84 8.27 -8.04
N GLN A 317 25.68 7.64 -7.85
CA GLN A 317 24.48 8.30 -7.34
C GLN A 317 24.63 8.72 -5.88
N GLU A 318 25.38 7.93 -5.12
CA GLU A 318 25.64 8.21 -3.72
C GLU A 318 26.59 9.42 -3.56
N ALA A 319 27.66 9.46 -4.34
CA ALA A 319 28.53 10.63 -4.42
C ALA A 319 27.76 11.90 -4.85
N ALA A 320 26.79 11.77 -5.76
CA ALA A 320 25.94 12.88 -6.19
C ALA A 320 24.94 13.31 -5.10
N CYS A 321 24.29 12.37 -4.41
CA CYS A 321 23.35 12.65 -3.32
C CYS A 321 24.05 13.30 -2.12
N VAL A 322 25.21 12.77 -1.71
CA VAL A 322 26.03 13.34 -0.64
C VAL A 322 26.48 14.76 -1.01
N ARG A 323 26.89 14.99 -2.27
CA ARG A 323 27.17 16.37 -2.76
C ARG A 323 25.94 17.27 -2.68
N GLN A 324 24.76 16.81 -3.10
CA GLN A 324 23.53 17.62 -3.05
C GLN A 324 23.09 17.92 -1.62
N GLN A 325 23.16 16.94 -0.71
CA GLN A 325 22.87 17.14 0.71
C GLN A 325 23.86 18.13 1.33
N ALA A 326 25.17 17.96 1.10
CA ALA A 326 26.20 18.89 1.57
C ALA A 326 25.97 20.32 1.03
N MET A 327 25.59 20.46 -0.24
CA MET A 327 25.22 21.76 -0.81
C MET A 327 23.96 22.34 -0.15
N SER A 328 22.94 21.54 0.16
CA SER A 328 21.72 22.00 0.83
C SER A 328 21.98 22.49 2.26
N VAL A 329 22.87 21.82 2.99
CA VAL A 329 23.30 22.23 4.34
C VAL A 329 24.10 23.53 4.26
N CYS A 330 25.08 23.62 3.35
CA CYS A 330 25.87 24.82 3.14
C CYS A 330 25.01 26.02 2.70
N MET A 331 23.96 25.81 1.90
CA MET A 331 23.01 26.87 1.52
C MET A 331 22.17 27.34 2.71
N ARG A 332 21.77 26.46 3.63
CA ARG A 332 21.07 26.85 4.88
C ARG A 332 21.95 27.67 5.81
N GLU A 333 23.25 27.39 5.86
CA GLU A 333 24.21 28.18 6.64
C GLU A 333 24.52 29.55 6.01
N ARG A 334 24.43 29.66 4.68
CA ARG A 334 24.75 30.89 3.95
C ARG A 334 23.59 31.86 3.75
N ILE A 335 22.34 31.44 3.91
CA ILE A 335 21.24 32.39 3.96
C ILE A 335 21.35 33.06 5.33
N PRO A 336 21.72 34.35 5.41
CA PRO A 336 21.64 35.08 6.66
C PRO A 336 20.17 35.02 7.03
N THR A 337 19.82 34.25 8.06
CA THR A 337 18.49 34.33 8.62
C THR A 337 18.35 35.78 9.03
N MET A 338 17.53 36.55 8.31
CA MET A 338 17.08 37.84 8.78
C MET A 338 16.39 37.54 10.10
N THR A 339 17.13 37.67 11.19
CA THR A 339 16.60 37.57 12.54
C THR A 339 15.60 38.69 12.62
N ARG A 340 14.33 38.34 12.49
CA ARG A 340 13.24 39.31 12.58
C ARG A 340 13.29 39.78 14.03
N GLN A 341 13.96 40.92 14.27
CA GLN A 341 13.88 41.62 15.54
C GLN A 341 12.39 41.91 15.74
N ARG A 342 11.75 41.07 16.57
CA ARG A 342 10.46 41.42 17.13
C ARG A 342 10.77 42.56 18.07
N PHE A 343 10.41 43.76 17.66
CA PHE A 343 10.19 44.83 18.63
C PHE A 343 9.03 44.34 19.50
N GLU A 344 9.35 43.91 20.71
CA GLU A 344 8.39 43.67 21.78
C GLU A 344 7.81 45.04 22.13
N THR A 345 6.72 45.41 21.46
CA THR A 345 5.85 46.49 21.91
C THR A 345 4.68 45.83 22.65
N ASP A 346 4.62 46.07 23.95
CA ASP A 346 3.62 45.53 24.91
C ASP A 346 2.15 45.89 24.58
N GLU A 347 1.87 46.60 23.49
CA GLU A 347 0.51 47.00 23.09
C GLU A 347 -0.23 45.97 22.21
N ALA A 348 0.42 44.90 21.76
CA ALA A 348 -0.20 43.94 20.84
C ALA A 348 -1.08 42.87 21.50
N GLU A 349 -0.95 42.62 22.82
CA GLU A 349 -1.75 41.59 23.51
C GLU A 349 -3.22 42.00 23.70
N ALA A 350 -3.51 43.31 23.80
CA ALA A 350 -4.87 43.79 24.01
C ALA A 350 -5.76 43.70 22.75
N LEU A 351 -5.17 43.68 21.54
CA LEU A 351 -5.95 43.66 20.29
C LEU A 351 -6.34 42.25 19.82
N VAL A 352 -5.60 41.22 20.24
CA VAL A 352 -5.82 39.83 19.77
C VAL A 352 -6.97 39.15 20.52
N THR A 353 -7.35 39.62 21.71
CA THR A 353 -8.48 39.06 22.47
C THR A 353 -9.85 39.56 22.01
N ALA A 354 -9.93 40.68 21.29
CA ALA A 354 -11.21 41.34 20.97
C ALA A 354 -11.91 40.85 19.68
N THR A 355 -11.27 40.02 18.84
CA THR A 355 -11.83 39.63 17.52
C THR A 355 -12.30 38.17 17.41
N ARG A 356 -12.36 37.42 18.52
CA ARG A 356 -12.87 36.04 18.55
C ARG A 356 -14.40 35.99 18.76
N THR A 357 -15.17 36.60 17.85
CA THR A 357 -16.61 36.32 17.75
C THR A 357 -16.82 35.02 16.96
N GLY A 358 -17.53 34.06 17.57
CA GLY A 358 -17.77 32.73 17.03
C GLY A 358 -18.39 32.74 15.63
N ARG A 359 -17.64 32.26 14.63
CA ARG A 359 -18.16 31.95 13.30
C ARG A 359 -19.04 30.70 13.38
N LYS A 360 -20.34 30.90 13.19
CA LYS A 360 -21.30 29.83 12.89
C LYS A 360 -20.88 29.13 11.59
N ARG A 361 -20.95 27.79 11.60
CA ARG A 361 -20.75 26.92 10.43
C ARG A 361 -21.66 27.38 9.30
N GLY A 362 -21.07 27.78 8.17
CA GLY A 362 -21.81 28.12 6.96
C GLY A 362 -22.34 26.86 6.29
N THR A 363 -23.62 26.88 5.96
CA THR A 363 -24.31 25.95 5.07
C THR A 363 -23.91 26.27 3.63
N THR A 364 -23.31 25.30 2.92
CA THR A 364 -22.98 25.47 1.50
C THR A 364 -24.23 25.30 0.63
N ALA A 365 -24.39 26.19 -0.34
CA ALA A 365 -25.50 26.23 -1.27
C ALA A 365 -25.42 25.09 -2.30
N TYR A 366 -26.57 24.46 -2.55
CA TYR A 366 -26.79 23.46 -3.60
C TYR A 366 -27.10 24.21 -4.91
N PHE A 367 -26.35 23.93 -5.98
CA PHE A 367 -26.67 24.37 -7.33
C PHE A 367 -27.14 23.16 -8.12
N PRO A 368 -28.41 23.09 -8.56
CA PRO A 368 -28.83 22.08 -9.51
C PRO A 368 -28.30 22.44 -10.91
N HIS A 369 -27.61 21.49 -11.53
CA HIS A 369 -27.36 21.50 -12.96
C HIS A 369 -28.40 20.60 -13.64
N ASP A 370 -29.21 21.20 -14.51
CA ASP A 370 -30.04 20.49 -15.46
C ASP A 370 -29.11 19.88 -16.53
N LEU A 371 -29.17 18.56 -16.74
CA LEU A 371 -28.55 17.89 -17.87
C LEU A 371 -29.64 17.28 -18.73
N ASP A 372 -29.69 17.76 -19.96
CA ASP A 372 -30.55 17.28 -21.04
C ASP A 372 -30.18 15.83 -21.43
N ASP A 373 -31.24 15.06 -21.66
CA ASP A 373 -31.30 13.65 -21.98
C ASP A 373 -31.20 13.47 -23.51
N ASP A 374 -30.02 13.10 -24.01
CA ASP A 374 -29.82 12.66 -25.40
C ASP A 374 -29.67 11.13 -25.44
N GLY A 375 -30.73 10.49 -25.94
CA GLY A 375 -30.90 9.04 -26.03
C GLY A 375 -29.84 8.32 -26.88
N VAL A 376 -29.48 7.11 -26.43
CA VAL A 376 -28.65 6.16 -27.18
C VAL A 376 -29.41 4.85 -27.35
N SER A 377 -29.43 4.40 -28.61
CA SER A 377 -30.12 3.23 -29.13
C SER A 377 -29.60 1.90 -28.58
N GLU A 378 -30.53 1.00 -28.29
CA GLU A 378 -30.29 -0.40 -27.95
C GLU A 378 -29.61 -1.19 -29.10
N VAL A 379 -28.64 -2.03 -28.74
CA VAL A 379 -28.05 -3.07 -29.61
C VAL A 379 -28.45 -4.44 -29.02
N PRO A 380 -28.90 -5.41 -29.83
CA PRO A 380 -29.41 -6.67 -29.31
C PRO A 380 -28.28 -7.63 -28.92
N THR A 381 -28.33 -8.12 -27.68
CA THR A 381 -27.54 -9.25 -27.19
C THR A 381 -28.18 -10.58 -27.61
N GLU A 382 -27.54 -11.28 -28.55
CA GLU A 382 -27.80 -12.69 -28.81
C GLU A 382 -27.25 -13.58 -27.69
N GLY A 383 -28.07 -14.54 -27.25
CA GLY A 383 -27.79 -15.43 -26.15
C GLY A 383 -26.80 -16.53 -26.48
N LEU A 384 -25.91 -16.81 -25.52
CA LEU A 384 -25.14 -18.05 -25.46
C LEU A 384 -25.46 -18.77 -24.15
N SER A 385 -25.99 -19.97 -24.31
CA SER A 385 -26.32 -20.94 -23.26
C SER A 385 -25.04 -21.50 -22.60
N PRO A 386 -25.01 -21.73 -21.27
CA PRO A 386 -23.89 -22.37 -20.61
C PRO A 386 -23.99 -23.90 -20.73
N GLN A 387 -23.04 -24.53 -21.43
CA GLN A 387 -22.79 -25.95 -21.31
C GLN A 387 -21.82 -26.23 -20.15
N GLU A 388 -22.23 -27.18 -19.32
CA GLU A 388 -21.52 -27.74 -18.18
C GLU A 388 -20.20 -28.39 -18.61
N LEU A 389 -19.10 -28.03 -17.95
CA LEU A 389 -17.84 -28.79 -17.97
C LEU A 389 -17.56 -29.29 -16.56
N SER A 390 -17.96 -30.54 -16.30
CA SER A 390 -17.50 -31.32 -15.16
C SER A 390 -16.11 -31.88 -15.47
N VAL A 391 -15.12 -31.48 -14.68
CA VAL A 391 -13.77 -32.06 -14.71
C VAL A 391 -13.63 -32.99 -13.50
N THR A 392 -13.64 -34.28 -13.76
CA THR A 392 -13.27 -35.32 -12.80
C THR A 392 -11.75 -35.48 -12.77
N CYS A 393 -11.16 -35.41 -11.57
CA CYS A 393 -9.76 -35.76 -11.34
C CYS A 393 -9.63 -37.28 -11.09
N PRO A 394 -8.64 -37.97 -11.65
CA PRO A 394 -8.38 -39.37 -11.32
C PRO A 394 -7.59 -39.49 -10.01
N ALA A 395 -7.84 -40.62 -9.33
CA ALA A 395 -7.26 -41.03 -8.05
C ALA A 395 -5.80 -41.46 -8.13
#